data_AF-A0A538B093-F1
#
_entry.id   AF-A0A538B093-F1
#
_cell.length_a   1.000
_cell.length_b   1.000
_cell.length_c   1.000
_cell.angle_alpha   90.00
_cell.angle_beta   90.00
_cell.angle_gamma   90.00
#
_symmetry.space_group_name_H-M   'P 1'
#
loop_
_entity.id
_entity.type
_entity.pdbx_description
1 polymer ?
#
loop_
_entity_poly.entity_id
_entity_poly.type
_entity_poly.pdbx_seq_one_letter_code
_entity_poly.pdbx_strand_id
1 'polypeptide(L)'
;MARTTPAWREVYVRILDELIERHTSWWSASDWLTQFGPDPERASYPDFYRLLIPPDLWGDYDAPGWTANGVEPWGVQMDPIAADGMLFYKGFFLVLLGIRSLVSGDDRWNTSFEMIRDGDNSFTWTHSTIAAHLADQWRRMPKGVHCENTKIWPY
;
A
#
# COMPACT_ATOMS: atom_id res chain seq x y z
N MET A 1 22.20 -1.00 14.72
CA MET A 1 21.71 -1.69 15.94
C MET A 1 21.73 -3.21 15.82
N ALA A 2 20.92 -3.88 14.99
CA ALA A 2 20.88 -5.36 14.93
C ALA A 2 22.20 -6.08 14.55
N ARG A 3 23.14 -5.38 13.88
CA ARG A 3 24.52 -5.86 13.62
C ARG A 3 25.50 -5.57 14.76
N THR A 4 25.18 -4.62 15.63
CA THR A 4 26.04 -4.11 16.70
C THR A 4 25.64 -4.68 18.08
N THR A 5 24.34 -4.99 18.27
CA THR A 5 23.75 -5.53 19.50
C THR A 5 22.90 -6.78 19.19
N PRO A 6 23.54 -7.91 18.81
CA PRO A 6 22.83 -9.11 18.35
C PRO A 6 21.90 -9.74 19.40
N ALA A 7 22.10 -9.45 20.69
CA ALA A 7 21.27 -9.96 21.80
C ALA A 7 19.77 -9.61 21.68
N TRP A 8 19.39 -8.64 20.85
CA TRP A 8 18.00 -8.23 20.65
C TRP A 8 17.41 -8.68 19.31
N ARG A 9 18.18 -9.39 18.49
CA ARG A 9 17.75 -9.80 17.14
C ARG A 9 16.44 -10.56 17.17
N GLU A 10 16.34 -11.59 18.02
CA GLU A 10 15.15 -12.44 18.12
C GLU A 10 13.89 -11.64 18.50
N VAL A 11 14.03 -10.70 19.43
CA VAL A 11 12.93 -9.83 19.86
C VAL A 11 12.48 -8.92 18.72
N TYR A 12 13.41 -8.31 17.99
CA TYR A 12 13.08 -7.47 16.85
C TYR A 12 12.47 -8.26 15.69
N VAL A 13 13.01 -9.45 15.39
CA VAL A 13 12.44 -10.34 14.36
C VAL A 13 11.01 -10.69 14.71
N ARG A 14 10.73 -11.08 15.98
CA ARG A 14 9.35 -11.37 16.41
C ARG A 14 8.43 -10.15 16.23
N ILE A 15 8.84 -8.96 16.64
CA ILE A 15 8.04 -7.74 16.44
C ILE A 15 7.76 -7.51 14.95
N LEU A 16 8.76 -7.67 14.09
CA LEU A 16 8.61 -7.49 12.65
C LEU A 16 7.70 -8.54 12.02
N ASP A 17 7.80 -9.80 12.45
CA ASP A 17 6.93 -10.89 11.98
C ASP A 17 5.47 -10.61 12.36
N GLU A 18 5.17 -10.12 13.57
CA GLU A 18 3.81 -9.72 13.98
C GLU A 18 3.29 -8.51 13.19
N LEU A 19 4.16 -7.54 12.87
CA LEU A 19 3.78 -6.41 12.02
C LEU A 19 3.46 -6.88 10.60
N ILE A 20 4.24 -7.81 10.03
CA ILE A 20 4.00 -8.40 8.71
C ILE A 20 2.69 -9.21 8.71
N GLU A 21 2.45 -10.03 9.73
CA GLU A 21 1.20 -10.79 9.91
C GLU A 21 -0.01 -9.84 9.89
N ARG A 22 0.06 -8.72 10.62
CA ARG A 22 -1.00 -7.71 10.65
C ARG A 22 -1.13 -6.97 9.31
N HIS A 23 -0.01 -6.59 8.68
CA HIS A 23 0.02 -5.87 7.42
C HIS A 23 -0.52 -6.69 6.25
N THR A 24 -0.63 -8.00 6.40
CA THR A 24 -1.16 -8.90 5.36
C THR A 24 -2.65 -9.22 5.57
N SER A 25 -3.30 -8.67 6.62
CA SER A 25 -4.72 -8.88 6.90
C SER A 25 -5.62 -7.85 6.22
N TRP A 26 -6.91 -8.17 6.03
CA TRP A 26 -7.93 -7.27 5.48
C TRP A 26 -7.90 -5.86 6.09
N TRP A 27 -7.78 -5.77 7.43
CA TRP A 27 -7.80 -4.50 8.16
C TRP A 27 -6.68 -3.53 7.77
N SER A 28 -5.56 -4.06 7.28
CA SER A 28 -4.45 -3.22 6.81
C SER A 28 -4.77 -2.48 5.50
N ALA A 29 -5.74 -2.98 4.73
CA ALA A 29 -6.14 -2.45 3.42
C ALA A 29 -7.64 -2.06 3.40
N SER A 30 -8.27 -1.89 4.58
CA SER A 30 -9.71 -1.61 4.71
C SER A 30 -10.18 -0.46 3.81
N ASP A 31 -9.44 0.65 3.76
CA ASP A 31 -9.82 1.79 2.92
C ASP A 31 -9.90 1.41 1.45
N TRP A 32 -8.91 0.68 0.92
CA TRP A 32 -8.91 0.21 -0.46
C TRP A 32 -10.03 -0.80 -0.76
N LEU A 33 -10.40 -1.59 0.25
CA LEU A 33 -11.41 -2.65 0.14
C LEU A 33 -12.84 -2.16 0.43
N THR A 34 -13.02 -0.88 0.77
CA THR A 34 -14.35 -0.34 1.13
C THR A 34 -14.67 1.00 0.48
N GLN A 35 -13.67 1.84 0.19
CA GLN A 35 -13.87 3.15 -0.45
C GLN A 35 -13.92 3.00 -1.97
N PHE A 36 -15.03 2.43 -2.44
CA PHE A 36 -15.27 2.23 -3.86
C PHE A 36 -15.89 3.46 -4.52
N GLY A 37 -15.42 3.77 -5.73
CA GLY A 37 -15.91 4.91 -6.52
C GLY A 37 -15.52 6.27 -5.94
N PRO A 38 -16.08 7.36 -6.48
CA PRO A 38 -15.85 8.70 -5.95
C PRO A 38 -16.33 8.84 -4.50
N ASP A 39 -15.70 9.75 -3.77
CA ASP A 39 -16.12 10.05 -2.39
C ASP A 39 -17.52 10.67 -2.42
N PRO A 40 -18.50 10.09 -1.70
CA PRO A 40 -19.86 10.63 -1.65
C PRO A 40 -19.92 12.06 -1.07
N GLU A 41 -18.93 12.47 -0.28
CA GLU A 41 -18.84 13.77 0.37
C GLU A 41 -17.93 14.77 -0.38
N ARG A 42 -17.47 14.43 -1.60
CA ARG A 42 -16.54 15.32 -2.34
C ARG A 42 -17.07 16.73 -2.62
N ALA A 43 -18.39 16.90 -2.63
CA ALA A 43 -19.07 18.20 -2.80
C ALA A 43 -19.19 19.02 -1.50
N SER A 44 -19.01 18.39 -0.35
CA SER A 44 -19.26 18.96 0.99
C SER A 44 -17.97 19.11 1.81
N TYR A 45 -16.79 18.93 1.20
CA TYR A 45 -15.52 19.03 1.90
C TYR A 45 -15.32 20.37 2.61
N PRO A 46 -14.73 20.37 3.83
CA PRO A 46 -14.37 21.59 4.53
C PRO A 46 -13.40 22.46 3.71
N ASP A 47 -13.47 23.79 3.91
CA ASP A 47 -12.73 24.76 3.10
C ASP A 47 -11.19 24.58 3.10
N PHE A 48 -10.61 23.92 4.11
CA PHE A 48 -9.16 23.67 4.11
C PHE A 48 -8.71 22.80 2.92
N TYR A 49 -9.59 21.96 2.37
CA TYR A 49 -9.29 21.16 1.17
C TYR A 49 -9.13 22.01 -0.08
N ARG A 50 -9.58 23.28 -0.09
CA ARG A 50 -9.35 24.20 -1.21
C ARG A 50 -7.87 24.50 -1.45
N LEU A 51 -7.01 24.22 -0.46
CA LEU A 51 -5.55 24.29 -0.61
C LEU A 51 -4.96 23.12 -1.41
N LEU A 52 -5.71 22.01 -1.52
CA LEU A 52 -5.25 20.75 -2.11
C LEU A 52 -5.98 20.41 -3.41
N ILE A 53 -7.22 20.87 -3.56
CA ILE A 53 -8.07 20.58 -4.71
C ILE A 53 -8.07 21.80 -5.65
N PRO A 54 -7.70 21.64 -6.93
CA PRO A 54 -7.78 22.71 -7.92
C PRO A 54 -9.18 23.33 -7.97
N PRO A 55 -9.32 24.67 -8.09
CA PRO A 55 -10.62 25.34 -8.08
C PRO A 55 -11.63 24.76 -9.07
N ASP A 56 -11.17 24.43 -10.28
CA ASP A 56 -12.00 23.89 -11.37
C ASP A 56 -12.45 22.44 -11.15
N LEU A 57 -11.90 21.78 -10.13
CA LEU A 57 -12.21 20.40 -9.75
C LEU A 57 -12.95 20.31 -8.40
N TRP A 58 -13.28 21.45 -7.79
CA TRP A 58 -13.97 21.49 -6.50
C TRP A 58 -15.36 20.84 -6.61
N GLY A 59 -15.63 19.85 -5.75
CA GLY A 59 -16.88 19.08 -5.77
C GLY A 59 -16.89 17.88 -6.72
N ASP A 60 -15.86 17.74 -7.56
CA ASP A 60 -15.74 16.65 -8.54
C ASP A 60 -14.43 15.85 -8.42
N TYR A 61 -13.61 16.17 -7.42
CA TYR A 61 -12.33 15.52 -7.16
C TYR A 61 -12.23 15.07 -5.71
N ASP A 62 -11.92 13.78 -5.53
CA ASP A 62 -11.82 13.19 -4.21
C ASP A 62 -10.59 13.74 -3.48
N ALA A 63 -10.77 14.05 -2.20
CA ALA A 63 -9.70 14.55 -1.36
C ALA A 63 -8.55 13.52 -1.22
N PRO A 64 -7.34 13.99 -0.86
CA PRO A 64 -6.28 13.12 -0.37
C PRO A 64 -6.77 12.21 0.76
N GLY A 65 -6.45 10.92 0.70
CA GLY A 65 -6.91 9.91 1.66
C GLY A 65 -8.14 9.12 1.22
N TRP A 66 -8.92 9.58 0.24
CA TRP A 66 -9.97 8.76 -0.38
C TRP A 66 -9.41 7.95 -1.56
N THR A 67 -9.41 6.62 -1.42
CA THR A 67 -8.68 5.73 -2.34
C THR A 67 -9.32 5.58 -3.72
N ALA A 68 -10.65 5.67 -3.80
CA ALA A 68 -11.44 5.58 -5.02
C ALA A 68 -11.20 4.29 -5.84
N ASN A 69 -11.16 3.12 -5.18
CA ASN A 69 -11.04 1.85 -5.89
C ASN A 69 -12.28 1.64 -6.79
N GLY A 70 -12.15 1.16 -8.03
CA GLY A 70 -13.30 1.01 -8.92
C GLY A 70 -13.58 2.17 -9.88
N VAL A 71 -12.92 3.32 -9.73
CA VAL A 71 -13.09 4.43 -10.70
C VAL A 71 -12.42 4.13 -12.03
N GLU A 72 -13.01 4.63 -13.11
CA GLU A 72 -12.45 4.51 -14.45
C GLU A 72 -11.13 5.31 -14.59
N PRO A 73 -10.14 4.81 -15.36
CA PRO A 73 -10.18 3.57 -16.16
C PRO A 73 -9.72 2.29 -15.44
N TRP A 74 -9.47 2.34 -14.12
CA TRP A 74 -8.81 1.25 -13.40
C TRP A 74 -9.73 0.08 -13.02
N GLY A 75 -11.01 0.37 -12.80
CA GLY A 75 -11.96 -0.63 -12.31
C GLY A 75 -11.63 -1.11 -10.90
N VAL A 76 -12.36 -2.13 -10.42
CA VAL A 76 -12.22 -2.64 -9.05
C VAL A 76 -11.02 -3.58 -8.98
N GLN A 77 -10.09 -3.30 -8.06
CA GLN A 77 -8.87 -4.08 -7.84
C GLN A 77 -8.82 -4.56 -6.39
N MET A 78 -9.10 -5.85 -6.17
CA MET A 78 -9.18 -6.41 -4.80
C MET A 78 -7.81 -6.76 -4.21
N ASP A 79 -6.78 -6.95 -5.04
CA ASP A 79 -5.42 -7.15 -4.58
C ASP A 79 -4.73 -5.79 -4.35
N PRO A 80 -4.48 -5.37 -3.09
CA PRO A 80 -3.86 -4.09 -2.80
C PRO A 80 -2.39 -4.01 -3.24
N ILE A 81 -1.72 -5.13 -3.47
CA ILE A 81 -0.36 -5.15 -4.00
C ILE A 81 -0.41 -4.94 -5.51
N ALA A 82 -1.27 -5.69 -6.21
CA ALA A 82 -1.38 -5.64 -7.67
C ALA A 82 -2.02 -4.35 -8.20
N ALA A 83 -2.77 -3.65 -7.35
CA ALA A 83 -3.48 -2.42 -7.70
C ALA A 83 -2.60 -1.40 -8.43
N ASP A 84 -3.18 -0.63 -9.35
CA ASP A 84 -2.46 0.47 -10.00
C ASP A 84 -2.11 1.58 -8.99
N GLY A 85 -3.01 1.82 -8.04
CA GLY A 85 -2.77 2.60 -6.83
C GLY A 85 -2.05 1.81 -5.71
N MET A 86 -2.35 2.16 -4.47
CA MET A 86 -1.82 1.59 -3.22
C MET A 86 -0.30 1.65 -3.08
N LEU A 87 0.37 2.65 -3.69
CA LEU A 87 1.83 2.83 -3.52
C LEU A 87 2.24 2.89 -2.05
N PHE A 88 1.55 3.68 -1.23
CA PHE A 88 1.88 3.79 0.19
C PHE A 88 1.81 2.42 0.86
N TYR A 89 0.73 1.68 0.65
CA TYR A 89 0.56 0.37 1.24
C TYR A 89 1.65 -0.64 0.82
N LYS A 90 1.85 -0.84 -0.50
CA LYS A 90 2.80 -1.84 -1.01
C LYS A 90 4.26 -1.41 -0.83
N GLY A 91 4.54 -0.10 -0.88
CA GLY A 91 5.87 0.48 -0.69
C GLY A 91 6.33 0.34 0.76
N PHE A 92 5.50 0.74 1.74
CA PHE A 92 5.82 0.58 3.15
C PHE A 92 5.92 -0.90 3.55
N PHE A 93 5.09 -1.76 2.96
CA PHE A 93 5.21 -3.19 3.19
C PHE A 93 6.54 -3.76 2.70
N LEU A 94 6.99 -3.35 1.50
CA LEU A 94 8.29 -3.76 0.97
C LEU A 94 9.44 -3.30 1.88
N VAL A 95 9.37 -2.08 2.43
CA VAL A 95 10.34 -1.58 3.42
C VAL A 95 10.33 -2.43 4.68
N LEU A 96 9.14 -2.77 5.21
CA LEU A 96 9.00 -3.61 6.40
C LEU A 96 9.64 -4.99 6.19
N LEU A 97 9.36 -5.64 5.06
CA LEU A 97 9.97 -6.92 4.67
C LEU A 97 11.49 -6.80 4.54
N GLY A 98 11.99 -5.72 3.95
CA GLY A 98 13.43 -5.45 3.82
C GLY A 98 14.12 -5.22 5.18
N ILE A 99 13.49 -4.49 6.11
CA ILE A 99 13.99 -4.31 7.48
C ILE A 99 14.03 -5.66 8.20
N ARG A 100 12.97 -6.46 8.09
CA ARG A 100 12.90 -7.81 8.67
C ARG A 100 14.03 -8.69 8.16
N SER A 101 14.26 -8.71 6.85
CA SER A 101 15.38 -9.43 6.22
C SER A 101 16.75 -8.97 6.75
N LEU A 102 16.97 -7.65 6.81
CA LEU A 102 18.23 -7.07 7.29
C LEU A 102 18.50 -7.42 8.77
N VAL A 103 17.46 -7.47 9.59
CA VAL A 103 17.56 -7.75 11.03
C VAL A 103 17.75 -9.25 11.30
N SER A 104 16.98 -10.12 10.63
CA SER A 104 17.08 -11.58 10.83
C SER A 104 18.41 -12.13 10.36
N GLY A 105 18.92 -11.62 9.23
CA GLY A 105 20.12 -12.17 8.58
C GLY A 105 19.90 -13.58 8.01
N ASP A 106 18.65 -13.99 7.76
CA ASP A 106 18.28 -15.27 7.18
C ASP A 106 17.61 -15.14 5.81
N ASP A 107 17.65 -16.22 5.02
CA ASP A 107 17.13 -16.27 3.64
C ASP A 107 15.61 -16.48 3.55
N ARG A 108 14.91 -16.46 4.70
CA ARG A 108 13.44 -16.62 4.77
C ARG A 108 12.69 -15.43 4.20
N TRP A 109 13.38 -14.35 3.85
CA TRP A 109 12.82 -13.09 3.39
C TRP A 109 11.95 -13.19 2.13
N ASN A 110 12.09 -14.26 1.34
CA ASN A 110 11.31 -14.47 0.12
C ASN A 110 10.31 -15.65 0.19
N THR A 111 10.03 -16.17 1.39
CA THR A 111 8.92 -17.12 1.57
C THR A 111 7.60 -16.47 1.18
N SER A 112 6.73 -17.22 0.51
CA SER A 112 5.41 -16.73 0.10
C SER A 112 4.49 -16.52 1.30
N PHE A 113 3.61 -15.53 1.19
CA PHE A 113 2.56 -15.23 2.16
C PHE A 113 1.27 -14.81 1.44
N GLU A 114 0.16 -14.90 2.16
CA GLU A 114 -1.17 -14.57 1.66
C GLU A 114 -1.60 -13.18 2.10
N MET A 115 -2.12 -12.37 1.18
CA MET A 115 -2.70 -11.06 1.45
C MET A 115 -4.22 -11.16 1.68
N ILE A 116 -4.75 -10.24 2.49
CA ILE A 116 -6.17 -10.04 2.84
C ILE A 116 -6.76 -11.17 3.69
N ARG A 117 -6.70 -12.42 3.19
CA ARG A 117 -7.17 -13.64 3.86
C ARG A 117 -8.61 -13.53 4.39
N ASP A 118 -9.51 -12.93 3.61
CA ASP A 118 -10.92 -12.73 3.99
C ASP A 118 -11.86 -13.86 3.51
N GLY A 119 -11.29 -14.89 2.86
CA GLY A 119 -12.01 -16.06 2.35
C GLY A 119 -12.25 -16.00 0.85
N ASP A 120 -12.89 -14.93 0.39
CA ASP A 120 -13.21 -14.72 -1.04
C ASP A 120 -12.02 -14.13 -1.81
N ASN A 121 -11.14 -13.39 -1.11
CA ASN A 121 -9.94 -12.75 -1.65
C ASN A 121 -8.69 -13.18 -0.86
N SER A 122 -7.81 -13.93 -1.52
CA SER A 122 -6.48 -14.26 -1.02
C SER A 122 -5.49 -14.19 -2.17
N PHE A 123 -4.39 -13.45 -1.97
CA PHE A 123 -3.39 -13.23 -3.01
C PHE A 123 -2.00 -13.60 -2.50
N THR A 124 -1.32 -14.48 -3.22
CA THR A 124 0.01 -14.96 -2.85
C THR A 124 1.10 -14.04 -3.38
N TRP A 125 1.96 -13.57 -2.49
CA TRP A 125 3.10 -12.72 -2.84
C TRP A 125 4.39 -13.17 -2.17
N THR A 126 5.52 -12.71 -2.70
CA THR A 126 6.85 -12.79 -2.09
C THR A 126 7.47 -11.40 -2.12
N HIS A 127 8.48 -11.12 -1.29
CA HIS A 127 9.18 -9.84 -1.33
C HIS A 127 9.67 -9.49 -2.75
N SER A 128 10.30 -10.45 -3.45
CA SER A 128 10.85 -10.22 -4.79
C SER A 128 9.78 -9.93 -5.82
N THR A 129 8.62 -10.59 -5.75
CA THR A 129 7.53 -10.36 -6.71
C THR A 129 6.86 -9.01 -6.49
N ILE A 130 6.73 -8.55 -5.23
CA ILE A 130 6.28 -7.18 -4.93
C ILE A 130 7.28 -6.16 -5.48
N ALA A 131 8.58 -6.35 -5.21
CA ALA A 131 9.62 -5.44 -5.69
C ALA A 131 9.66 -5.35 -7.23
N ALA A 132 9.54 -6.50 -7.91
CA ALA A 132 9.50 -6.56 -9.36
C ALA A 132 8.24 -5.86 -9.93
N HIS A 133 7.08 -6.12 -9.33
CA HIS A 133 5.83 -5.45 -9.72
C HIS A 133 5.93 -3.93 -9.59
N LEU A 134 6.43 -3.44 -8.44
CA LEU A 134 6.58 -2.00 -8.22
C LEU A 134 7.60 -1.37 -9.19
N ALA A 135 8.71 -2.07 -9.46
CA ALA A 135 9.68 -1.62 -10.45
C ALA A 135 9.09 -1.53 -11.86
N ASP A 136 8.23 -2.48 -12.24
CA ASP A 136 7.52 -2.45 -13.52
C ASP A 136 6.50 -1.31 -13.60
N GLN A 137 5.75 -1.06 -12.53
CA GLN A 137 4.85 0.11 -12.45
C GLN A 137 5.63 1.41 -12.65
N TRP A 138 6.77 1.55 -11.98
CA TRP A 138 7.65 2.72 -12.13
C TRP A 138 8.15 2.88 -13.57
N ARG A 139 8.63 1.79 -14.20
CA ARG A 139 9.12 1.83 -15.60
C ARG A 139 8.03 2.25 -16.58
N ARG A 140 6.79 1.82 -16.35
CA ARG A 140 5.63 2.17 -17.20
C ARG A 140 5.14 3.60 -16.98
N MET A 141 5.34 4.14 -15.79
CA MET A 141 4.85 5.46 -15.39
C MET A 141 5.98 6.32 -14.80
N PRO A 142 6.85 6.92 -15.65
CA PRO A 142 7.97 7.73 -15.18
C PRO A 142 7.60 8.98 -14.38
N LYS A 143 6.33 9.38 -14.40
CA LYS A 143 5.81 10.48 -13.57
C LYS A 143 5.56 10.07 -12.11
N GLY A 144 5.59 8.78 -11.79
CA GLY A 144 5.39 8.22 -10.46
C GLY A 144 4.27 7.18 -10.41
N VAL A 145 4.37 6.28 -9.43
CA VAL A 145 3.34 5.28 -9.11
C VAL A 145 2.25 5.93 -8.27
N HIS A 146 1.01 5.50 -8.46
CA HIS A 146 -0.16 6.11 -7.84
C HIS A 146 -0.33 5.64 -6.39
N CYS A 147 -0.71 6.55 -5.48
CA CYS A 147 -1.10 6.18 -4.12
C CYS A 147 -2.60 5.87 -4.11
N GLU A 148 -3.45 6.87 -4.28
CA GLU A 148 -4.81 6.68 -4.74
C GLU A 148 -4.81 6.60 -6.27
N ASN A 149 -5.81 5.97 -6.90
CA ASN A 149 -5.84 5.78 -8.36
C ASN A 149 -5.64 7.08 -9.16
N THR A 150 -6.02 8.22 -8.61
CA THR A 150 -5.94 9.52 -9.28
C THR A 150 -4.75 10.40 -8.86
N LYS A 151 -3.89 9.93 -7.95
CA LYS A 151 -2.96 10.80 -7.21
C LYS A 151 -1.55 10.21 -7.13
N ILE A 152 -0.56 11.06 -7.38
CA ILE A 152 0.87 10.76 -7.18
C ILE A 152 1.40 11.70 -6.11
N TRP A 153 2.00 11.15 -5.07
CA TRP A 153 2.63 11.91 -4.00
C TRP A 153 4.15 11.78 -4.10
N PRO A 154 4.91 12.90 -4.07
CA PRO A 154 6.36 12.87 -4.22
C PRO A 154 7.13 12.57 -2.92
N TYR A 155 6.44 12.37 -1.80
CA TYR A 155 7.02 12.22 -0.46
C TYR A 155 6.96 10.77 0.04
#